data_AF-A0A8S0RZK0-F1
#
_entry.id   AF-A0A8S0RZK0-F1
#
_cell.length_a   1.000
_cell.length_b   1.000
_cell.length_c   1.000
_cell.angle_alpha   90.00
_cell.angle_beta   90.00
_cell.angle_gamma   90.00
#
_symmetry.space_group_name_H-M   'P 1'
#
loop_
_entity.id
_entity.type
_entity.pdbx_description
1 polymer ?
#
loop_
_entity_poly.entity_id
_entity_poly.type
_entity_poly.pdbx_seq_one_letter_code
_entity_poly.pdbx_strand_id
1 'polypeptide(L)'
;MSNRHTIILMQTSQYRATRTFMDFDSISQAMDGICGLYERKLKEINPAIRNLSYDISDLYNFIDGLADLSALVYLSLSSLPVSRSHTRIQMHSH
;
A
#
# COMPACT_ATOMS: atom_id res chain seq x y z
N MET A 1 15.31 9.71 -10.54
CA MET A 1 14.26 9.67 -9.50
C MET A 1 14.18 8.24 -9.00
N SER A 2 14.54 8.01 -7.75
CA SER A 2 14.88 6.69 -7.21
C SER A 2 13.65 5.76 -7.23
N ASN A 3 13.68 4.74 -8.10
CA ASN A 3 12.79 3.58 -8.03
C ASN A 3 12.98 2.95 -6.66
N ARG A 4 12.06 3.25 -5.74
CA ARG A 4 12.03 2.71 -4.40
C ARG A 4 11.03 1.57 -4.44
N HIS A 5 11.55 0.36 -4.59
CA HIS A 5 10.75 -0.85 -4.55
C HIS A 5 9.93 -0.85 -3.26
N THR A 6 8.62 -1.01 -3.38
CA THR A 6 7.67 -0.87 -2.30
C THR A 6 6.81 -2.12 -2.25
N ILE A 7 6.79 -2.80 -1.11
CA ILE A 7 5.96 -3.97 -0.88
C ILE A 7 4.87 -3.55 0.09
N ILE A 8 3.61 -3.79 -0.27
CA ILE A 8 2.46 -3.58 0.61
C ILE A 8 2.01 -4.93 1.13
N LEU A 9 1.97 -5.04 2.46
CA LEU A 9 1.37 -6.14 3.18
C LEU A 9 -0.03 -5.70 3.61
N MET A 10 -1.04 -6.52 3.32
CA MET A 10 -2.43 -6.21 3.64
C MET A 10 -3.12 -7.42 4.24
N GLN A 11 -3.99 -7.17 5.21
CA GLN A 11 -4.90 -8.14 5.77
C GLN A 11 -6.32 -7.55 5.79
N THR A 12 -7.22 -8.08 4.95
CA THR A 12 -8.58 -7.53 4.81
C THR A 12 -9.52 -7.92 5.95
N SER A 13 -9.19 -8.95 6.72
CA SER A 13 -9.98 -9.42 7.86
C SER A 13 -9.08 -10.01 8.94
N GLN A 14 -9.59 -10.27 10.14
CA GLN A 14 -8.81 -10.89 11.23
C GLN A 14 -8.34 -12.32 10.91
N TYR A 15 -8.93 -12.95 9.88
CA TYR A 15 -8.52 -14.26 9.39
C TYR A 15 -7.15 -14.21 8.72
N ARG A 16 -6.19 -14.99 9.23
CA ARG A 16 -4.82 -15.08 8.67
C ARG A 16 -4.79 -15.52 7.21
N ALA A 17 -5.80 -16.24 6.73
CA ALA A 17 -5.91 -16.65 5.32
C ALA A 17 -6.08 -15.47 4.35
N THR A 18 -6.49 -14.29 4.84
CA THR A 18 -6.68 -13.08 4.03
C THR A 18 -5.41 -12.24 3.87
N ARG A 19 -4.30 -12.68 4.47
CA ARG A 19 -2.99 -12.03 4.31
C ARG A 19 -2.55 -12.13 2.86
N THR A 20 -2.34 -10.97 2.25
CA THR A 20 -1.80 -10.86 0.91
C THR A 20 -0.69 -9.83 0.89
N PHE A 21 0.19 -9.96 -0.09
CA PHE A 21 1.21 -8.96 -0.35
C PHE A 21 1.13 -8.52 -1.81
N MET A 22 1.55 -7.29 -2.06
CA MET A 22 1.65 -6.71 -3.38
C MET A 22 3.02 -6.07 -3.50
N ASP A 23 3.77 -6.44 -4.52
CA ASP A 23 5.08 -5.88 -4.82
C ASP A 23 4.98 -4.84 -5.94
N PHE A 24 5.70 -3.74 -5.77
CA PHE A 24 5.73 -2.63 -6.73
C PHE A 24 7.15 -2.10 -6.86
N ASP A 25 7.56 -1.73 -8.08
CA ASP A 25 8.90 -1.17 -8.31
C ASP A 25 9.06 0.27 -7.81
N SER A 26 7.95 0.95 -7.55
CA SER A 26 7.90 2.35 -7.14
C SER A 26 6.77 2.62 -6.16
N ILE A 27 6.98 3.61 -5.29
CA ILE A 27 5.94 4.10 -4.35
C ILE A 27 4.70 4.57 -5.10
N SER A 28 4.85 5.26 -6.23
CA SER A 28 3.70 5.72 -7.03
C SER A 28 2.84 4.56 -7.52
N GLN A 29 3.46 3.49 -8.02
CA GLN A 29 2.73 2.29 -8.43
C GLN A 29 2.04 1.61 -7.24
N ALA A 30 2.68 1.62 -6.07
CA ALA A 30 2.08 1.09 -4.86
C ALA A 30 0.81 1.86 -4.46
N MET A 31 0.84 3.19 -4.55
CA MET A 31 -0.34 4.03 -4.31
C MET A 31 -1.43 3.79 -5.35
N ASP A 32 -1.08 3.71 -6.64
CA ASP A 32 -2.03 3.35 -7.71
C ASP A 32 -2.65 1.96 -7.47
N GLY A 33 -1.87 1.02 -6.93
CA GLY A 33 -2.33 -0.30 -6.53
C GLY A 33 -3.41 -0.25 -5.44
N ILE A 34 -3.22 0.55 -4.38
CA ILE A 34 -4.22 0.74 -3.32
C ILE A 34 -5.49 1.39 -3.89
N CYS A 35 -5.33 2.45 -4.68
CA CYS A 35 -6.45 3.13 -5.32
C CYS A 35 -7.26 2.18 -6.21
N GLY A 36 -6.60 1.38 -7.06
CA GLY A 36 -7.26 0.40 -7.91
C GLY A 36 -7.97 -0.71 -7.14
N LEU A 37 -7.41 -1.12 -6.00
CA LEU A 37 -8.04 -2.10 -5.09
C LEU A 37 -9.36 -1.55 -4.53
N TYR A 38 -9.34 -0.29 -4.11
CA TYR A 38 -10.52 0.40 -3.62
C TYR A 38 -11.56 0.61 -4.73
N GLU A 39 -11.14 1.06 -5.92
CA GLU A 39 -12.01 1.22 -7.08
C GLU A 39 -12.70 -0.08 -7.50
N ARG A 40 -11.97 -1.19 -7.49
CA ARG A 40 -12.54 -2.51 -7.81
C ARG A 40 -13.60 -2.90 -6.80
N LYS A 41 -13.33 -2.72 -5.49
CA LYS A 41 -14.31 -2.98 -4.44
C LYS A 41 -15.55 -2.10 -4.57
N LEU A 42 -15.36 -0.81 -4.87
CA LEU A 42 -16.47 0.11 -5.13
C LEU A 42 -17.30 -0.30 -6.34
N LYS A 43 -16.68 -0.78 -7.42
CA LYS A 43 -17.40 -1.32 -8.60
C LYS A 43 -18.14 -2.61 -8.31
N GLU A 44 -17.61 -3.48 -7.45
CA GLU A 44 -18.29 -4.71 -7.03
C GLU A 44 -19.54 -4.39 -6.20
N ILE A 45 -19.48 -3.36 -5.35
CA ILE A 45 -20.63 -2.91 -4.54
C ILE A 45 -21.64 -2.16 -5.39
N ASN A 46 -21.18 -1.29 -6.29
CA ASN A 46 -22.02 -0.41 -7.12
C ASN A 46 -21.74 -0.60 -8.62
N PRO A 47 -22.12 -1.73 -9.22
CA PRO A 47 -21.86 -2.03 -10.63
C PRO A 47 -22.61 -1.09 -11.60
N ALA A 48 -23.64 -0.38 -11.12
CA ALA A 48 -24.41 0.59 -11.91
C ALA A 48 -23.70 1.95 -12.10
N ILE A 49 -22.69 2.26 -11.26
CA ILE A 49 -21.99 3.54 -11.33
C ILE A 49 -20.90 3.47 -12.41
N ARG A 50 -21.10 4.23 -13.49
CA ARG A 50 -20.13 4.33 -14.60
C ARG A 50 -18.92 5.21 -14.28
N ASN A 51 -19.08 6.20 -13.41
CA ASN A 51 -18.02 7.13 -12.99
C ASN A 51 -17.85 7.04 -11.48
N LEU A 52 -16.83 6.30 -11.03
CA LEU A 52 -16.43 6.31 -9.63
C LEU A 52 -15.72 7.65 -9.33
N SER A 53 -16.31 8.42 -8.43
CA SER A 53 -15.64 9.54 -7.79
C SER A 53 -15.64 9.23 -6.30
N TYR A 54 -14.45 9.17 -5.70
CA TYR A 54 -14.26 8.97 -4.28
C TYR A 54 -13.38 10.09 -3.74
N ASP A 55 -13.62 10.48 -2.50
CA ASP A 55 -12.75 11.44 -1.82
C ASP A 55 -11.58 10.70 -1.15
N ILE A 56 -10.52 11.43 -0.86
CA ILE A 56 -9.38 10.85 -0.11
C ILE A 56 -9.81 10.37 1.29
N SER A 57 -10.84 10.99 1.86
CA SER A 57 -11.44 10.58 3.13
C SER A 57 -12.04 9.17 3.06
N ASP A 58 -12.69 8.81 1.95
CA ASP A 58 -13.27 7.48 1.76
C ASP A 58 -12.17 6.42 1.61
N LEU A 59 -11.08 6.77 0.92
CA LEU A 59 -9.91 5.91 0.80
C LEU A 59 -9.27 5.65 2.17
N TYR A 60 -9.12 6.69 3.01
CA TYR A 60 -8.62 6.52 4.37
C TYR A 60 -9.53 5.66 5.22
N ASN A 61 -10.85 5.83 5.13
CA ASN A 61 -11.81 5.01 5.86
C ASN A 61 -11.78 3.54 5.40
N PHE A 62 -11.55 3.31 4.11
CA PHE A 62 -11.32 1.95 3.59
C PHE A 62 -10.05 1.32 4.17
N ILE A 63 -8.95 2.08 4.27
CA ILE A 63 -7.68 1.61 4.84
C ILE A 63 -7.85 1.34 6.34
N ASP A 64 -8.51 2.22 7.09
CA ASP A 64 -8.82 2.06 8.52
C ASP A 64 -9.69 0.82 8.79
N GLY A 65 -10.57 0.49 7.86
CA GLY A 65 -11.38 -0.73 7.92
C GLY A 65 -10.60 -2.05 7.68
N LEU A 66 -9.34 -1.99 7.25
CA LEU A 66 -8.49 -3.16 7.10
C LEU A 66 -7.96 -3.60 8.46
N ALA A 67 -7.79 -4.91 8.66
CA ALA A 67 -7.30 -5.43 9.93
C ALA A 67 -5.81 -5.12 10.14
N ASP A 68 -5.04 -5.03 9.05
CA ASP A 68 -3.63 -4.63 9.05
C ASP A 68 -3.25 -4.13 7.65
N LEU A 69 -2.57 -3.00 7.57
CA LEU A 69 -1.94 -2.53 6.33
C LEU A 69 -0.56 -1.97 6.68
N SER A 70 0.47 -2.55 6.07
CA SER A 70 1.87 -2.18 6.29
C SER A 70 2.56 -1.97 4.94
N ALA A 71 3.32 -0.89 4.80
CA ALA A 71 4.11 -0.62 3.60
C ALA A 71 5.62 -0.71 3.93
N LEU A 72 6.34 -1.50 3.13
CA LEU A 72 7.78 -1.70 3.18
C LEU A 72 8.42 -1.00 1.99
N VAL A 73 9.03 0.16 2.22
CA VAL A 73 9.69 0.93 1.16
C VAL A 73 11.20 0.69 1.22
N TYR A 74 11.77 0.23 0.10
CA TYR A 74 13.21 0.06 -0.04
C TYR A 74 13.89 1.43 -0.18
N LEU A 75 14.72 1.78 0.80
CA LEU A 75 15.56 2.97 0.78
C LEU A 75 17.01 2.58 0.47
N SER A 76 17.43 2.85 -0.77
CA SER A 76 18.86 2.82 -1.12
C SER A 76 19.53 4.06 -0.51
N LEU A 77 20.14 3.89 0.66
CA LEU A 77 20.97 4.89 1.32
C LEU A 77 22.32 5.02 0.59
N SER A 78 22.31 5.57 -0.63
CA SER A 78 23.53 5.77 -1.43
C SER A 78 24.22 7.14 -1.22
N SER A 79 23.75 7.99 -0.30
CA SER A 79 24.30 9.35 -0.10
C SER A 79 24.60 9.74 1.34
N LEU A 80 24.67 8.80 2.28
CA LEU A 80 25.28 9.02 3.59
C LEU A 80 26.60 8.24 3.65
N PRO A 81 27.70 8.80 4.17
CA PRO A 81 28.90 8.02 4.49
C PRO A 81 28.53 7.09 5.65
N VAL A 82 27.99 5.91 5.32
CA VAL A 82 27.51 4.93 6.27
C VAL A 82 28.67 4.02 6.67
N SER A 83 29.09 4.12 7.93
CA SER A 83 29.86 3.08 8.59
C SER A 83 29.03 1.79 8.64
N ARG A 84 29.38 0.86 7.75
CA ARG A 84 29.18 -0.61 7.82
C ARG A 84 28.11 -1.10 8.79
N SER A 85 26.83 -0.97 8.42
CA SER A 85 25.68 -1.81 8.82
C SER A 85 24.41 -0.98 8.66
N HIS A 86 23.28 -1.63 8.36
CA HIS A 86 21.91 -1.08 8.33
C HIS A 86 21.35 -0.71 6.96
N THR A 87 20.91 -1.72 6.21
CA THR A 87 19.70 -1.64 5.38
C THR A 87 18.49 -1.62 6.34
N ARG A 88 18.00 -0.44 6.70
CA ARG A 88 16.86 -0.30 7.62
C ARG A 88 15.56 -0.35 6.82
N ILE A 89 14.83 -1.46 6.93
CA ILE A 89 13.45 -1.56 6.44
C ILE A 89 12.58 -0.81 7.46
N GLN A 90 11.98 0.32 7.06
CA GLN A 90 11.11 1.11 7.92
C GLN A 90 9.68 0.59 7.80
N MET A 91 9.23 -0.18 8.78
CA MET A 91 7.84 -0.62 8.90
C MET A 91 7.03 0.50 9.57
N HIS A 92 6.11 1.14 8.84
CA HIS A 92 5.06 1.94 9.47
C HIS A 92 3.82 1.05 9.61
N SER A 93 3.54 0.66 10.85
CA SER A 93 2.25 0.12 11.27
C SER A 93 1.37 1.31 11.64
N HIS A 94 0.20 1.43 11.02
CA HIS A 94 -0.81 2.40 11.40
C HIS A 94 -1.89 1.74 12.26
#